data_AF-A0A379WC85-F1
#
_entry.id   AF-A0A379WC85-F1
#
_cell.length_a   1.000
_cell.length_b   1.000
_cell.length_c   1.000
_cell.angle_alpha   90.00
_cell.angle_beta   90.00
_cell.angle_gamma   90.00
#
_symmetry.space_group_name_H-M   'P 1'
#
loop_
_entity.id
_entity.type
_entity.pdbx_description
1 polymer ?
#
loop_
_entity_poly.entity_id
_entity_poly.type
_entity_poly.pdbx_seq_one_letter_code
_entity_poly.pdbx_strand_id
1 'polypeptide(L)'
;MNDEPLRPDPDRLLEQTPPPHRGKLKIFFGACAGVGKTWAMLAQAQRLRAQGLDVVIGVVETHGREETAALLDGLTILPPKRHSHRGRQIREFDLDAALARRPALILMDELAHSNAPGSRHPKRWQDIEELLEAGIDVFTTVNVQHLESLNDVVSGVTGIQVRETVPDPFFDAADEVVLVDLPPDDLRQRLNEGKVYIAGQAERAIEHFFRKGNLIALRELALRRTADRVDDQMRAWRAHPGEEKVWHTRDAILLCIGHNTGSEKLVRTAARLASRLGSVWHAVYVETPTLHRLPEKQRRAILSALRLAQELGAETATLSDPAEEKAVVRYAREHNLGKIVMGRPASRRWWRRDAFADRLARRAPDLDQVIVALEEPPARALAQTPDNRPFKEKWRGQIQGCLVAVALCAITTLIAMQWLVTFDAANLVMLYLLGVVVIALLYGRWPSVVATVINVASFDLFFIAPRGYARRFGRAVFADLCRDADGWSGDWQSYCRGALSGARRPLSGTAYPSFI
;
A
#
# COMPACT_ATOMS: atom_id res chain seq x y z
N MET A 1 35.99 12.11 -0.25
CA MET A 1 35.24 13.09 -1.04
C MET A 1 35.93 13.15 -2.40
N ASN A 2 35.26 12.65 -3.42
CA ASN A 2 35.47 12.94 -4.83
C ASN A 2 34.07 12.76 -5.44
N ASP A 3 33.20 13.74 -5.20
CA ASP A 3 31.93 13.85 -5.90
C ASP A 3 32.24 14.48 -7.26
N GLU A 4 32.63 13.65 -8.23
CA GLU A 4 32.55 14.06 -9.63
C GLU A 4 31.05 14.27 -9.96
N PRO A 5 30.65 15.45 -10.44
CA PRO A 5 29.28 15.67 -10.88
C PRO A 5 28.97 14.68 -12.00
N LEU A 6 27.93 13.86 -11.81
CA LEU A 6 27.45 12.86 -12.76
C LEU A 6 27.30 13.52 -14.14
N ARG A 7 28.13 13.11 -15.11
CA ARG A 7 28.03 13.61 -16.49
C ARG A 7 26.64 13.24 -17.02
N PRO A 8 25.82 14.21 -17.48
CA PRO A 8 24.52 13.91 -18.04
C PRO A 8 24.70 13.02 -19.28
N ASP A 9 23.82 12.03 -19.39
CA ASP A 9 23.79 11.08 -20.48
C ASP A 9 23.52 11.80 -21.82
N PRO A 10 24.41 11.71 -22.82
CA PRO A 10 24.25 12.40 -24.10
C PRO A 10 22.98 12.00 -24.84
N ASP A 11 22.51 10.76 -24.69
CA ASP A 11 21.26 10.31 -25.31
C ASP A 11 20.06 11.05 -24.72
N ARG A 12 20.10 11.39 -23.42
CA ARG A 12 19.07 12.22 -22.76
C ARG A 12 19.10 13.67 -23.19
N LEU A 13 20.26 14.21 -23.56
CA LEU A 13 20.36 15.59 -24.09
C LEU A 13 19.82 15.66 -25.53
N LEU A 14 19.95 14.58 -26.30
CA LEU A 14 19.35 14.45 -27.63
C LEU A 14 17.82 14.38 -27.54
N GLU A 15 17.26 13.64 -26.59
CA GLU A 15 15.81 13.63 -26.30
C GLU A 15 15.26 15.03 -25.90
N GLN A 16 16.11 15.88 -25.32
CA GLN A 16 15.76 17.24 -24.92
C GLN A 16 15.83 18.26 -26.05
N THR A 17 16.38 17.88 -27.22
CA THR A 17 16.41 18.79 -28.36
C THR A 17 15.01 18.79 -28.98
N PRO A 18 14.29 19.93 -29.01
CA PRO A 18 12.95 19.96 -29.58
C PRO A 18 13.05 19.48 -31.04
N PRO A 19 12.21 18.50 -31.44
CA PRO A 19 12.22 18.04 -32.82
C PRO A 19 11.98 19.24 -33.76
N PRO A 20 12.54 19.22 -34.98
CA PRO A 20 12.28 20.26 -35.98
C PRO A 20 10.77 20.50 -36.09
N HIS A 21 10.34 21.77 -36.17
CA HIS A 21 8.95 22.27 -36.13
C HIS A 21 7.88 21.24 -36.61
N ARG A 22 7.53 20.30 -35.73
CA ARG A 22 6.45 19.34 -35.96
C ARG A 22 5.16 20.01 -35.52
N GLY A 23 4.11 19.87 -36.34
CA GLY A 23 2.77 20.32 -36.00
C GLY A 23 2.26 19.58 -34.77
N LYS A 24 1.30 20.19 -34.08
CA LYS A 24 0.68 19.63 -32.87
C LYS A 24 -0.56 18.84 -33.21
N LEU A 25 -0.69 17.66 -32.59
CA LEU A 25 -1.85 16.80 -32.72
C LEU A 25 -2.76 16.94 -31.49
N LYS A 26 -4.01 17.34 -31.74
CA LYS A 26 -5.08 17.32 -30.73
C LYS A 26 -6.17 16.34 -31.11
N ILE A 27 -6.44 15.39 -30.21
CA ILE A 27 -7.45 14.34 -30.42
C ILE A 27 -8.67 14.61 -29.54
N PHE A 28 -9.84 14.71 -30.15
CA PHE A 28 -11.13 14.66 -29.46
C PHE A 28 -11.57 13.20 -29.34
N PHE A 29 -11.38 12.65 -28.14
CA PHE A 29 -11.59 11.24 -27.85
C PHE A 29 -12.96 11.01 -27.21
N GLY A 30 -13.63 9.90 -27.53
CA GLY A 30 -14.92 9.58 -26.92
C GLY A 30 -15.24 8.11 -26.89
N ALA A 31 -16.25 7.74 -26.10
CA ALA A 31 -16.68 6.35 -25.95
C ALA A 31 -17.26 5.76 -27.25
N CYS A 32 -18.03 6.56 -28.00
CA CYS A 32 -18.71 6.10 -29.21
C CYS A 32 -19.23 7.27 -30.07
N ALA A 33 -19.87 6.95 -31.18
CA ALA A 33 -20.57 7.92 -32.01
C ALA A 33 -21.73 8.58 -31.24
N GLY A 34 -21.93 9.89 -31.46
CA GLY A 34 -23.04 10.64 -30.84
C GLY A 34 -22.71 11.41 -29.56
N VAL A 35 -21.56 11.18 -28.94
CA VAL A 35 -21.13 11.94 -27.73
C VAL A 35 -20.79 13.41 -28.00
N GLY A 36 -20.59 13.80 -29.26
CA GLY A 36 -20.36 15.20 -29.66
C GLY A 36 -18.92 15.57 -30.06
N LYS A 37 -18.05 14.59 -30.36
CA LYS A 37 -16.63 14.83 -30.71
C LYS A 37 -16.44 15.86 -31.83
N THR A 38 -17.10 15.67 -32.97
CA THR A 38 -17.02 16.59 -34.11
C THR A 38 -17.53 17.99 -33.77
N TRP A 39 -18.60 18.08 -32.98
CA TRP A 39 -19.12 19.38 -32.52
C TRP A 39 -18.11 20.09 -31.63
N ALA A 40 -17.49 19.37 -30.68
CA ALA A 40 -16.46 19.92 -29.78
C ALA A 40 -15.22 20.38 -30.56
N MET A 41 -14.79 19.59 -31.55
CA MET A 41 -13.70 19.94 -32.46
C MET A 41 -13.99 21.23 -33.24
N LEU A 42 -15.16 21.33 -33.86
CA LEU A 42 -15.57 22.51 -34.63
C LEU A 42 -15.77 23.74 -33.73
N ALA A 43 -16.34 23.58 -32.54
CA ALA A 43 -16.52 24.67 -31.59
C ALA A 43 -15.16 25.26 -31.17
N GLN A 44 -14.16 24.42 -30.95
CA GLN A 44 -12.80 24.89 -30.67
C GLN A 44 -12.14 25.53 -31.90
N ALA A 45 -12.33 24.95 -33.09
CA ALA A 45 -11.84 25.50 -34.34
C ALA A 45 -12.38 26.90 -34.63
N GLN A 46 -13.68 27.15 -34.41
CA GLN A 46 -14.30 28.46 -34.56
C GLN A 46 -13.71 29.50 -33.59
N ARG A 47 -13.40 29.10 -32.35
CA ARG A 47 -12.73 30.00 -31.38
C ARG A 47 -11.33 30.40 -31.86
N LEU A 48 -10.55 29.45 -32.38
CA LEU A 48 -9.21 29.72 -32.90
C LEU A 48 -9.25 30.59 -34.18
N ARG A 49 -10.21 30.34 -35.07
CA ARG A 49 -10.47 31.21 -36.21
C ARG A 49 -10.82 32.64 -35.78
N ALA A 50 -11.68 32.79 -34.76
CA ALA A 50 -12.03 34.11 -34.23
C ALA A 50 -10.84 34.87 -33.63
N GLN A 51 -9.78 34.15 -33.23
CA GLN A 51 -8.49 34.70 -32.80
C GLN A 51 -7.53 35.01 -33.97
N GLY A 52 -7.95 34.76 -35.22
CA GLY A 52 -7.17 35.04 -36.43
C GLY A 52 -6.32 33.88 -36.94
N LEU A 53 -6.47 32.66 -36.40
CA LEU A 53 -5.74 31.48 -36.89
C LEU A 53 -6.28 31.03 -38.27
N ASP A 54 -5.39 30.66 -39.20
CA ASP A 54 -5.80 30.05 -40.47
C ASP A 54 -6.22 28.60 -40.25
N VAL A 55 -7.54 28.40 -40.15
CA VAL A 55 -8.17 27.09 -39.91
C VAL A 55 -8.83 26.57 -41.18
N VAL A 56 -8.52 25.32 -41.51
CA VAL A 56 -9.00 24.64 -42.71
C VAL A 56 -9.70 23.35 -42.35
N ILE A 57 -10.82 23.07 -43.02
CA ILE A 57 -11.46 21.77 -42.97
C ILE A 57 -10.85 20.89 -44.05
N GLY A 58 -10.16 19.82 -43.65
CA GLY A 58 -9.76 18.75 -44.56
C GLY A 58 -10.90 17.77 -44.76
N VAL A 59 -11.34 17.14 -43.67
CA VAL A 59 -12.50 16.25 -43.64
C VAL A 59 -13.28 16.48 -42.35
N VAL A 60 -14.58 16.73 -42.46
CA VAL A 60 -15.49 16.83 -41.32
C VAL A 60 -16.81 16.16 -41.67
N GLU A 61 -17.26 15.27 -40.80
CA GLU A 61 -18.52 14.54 -40.96
C GLU A 61 -19.59 15.10 -40.02
N THR A 62 -20.50 15.92 -40.57
CA THR A 62 -21.63 16.47 -39.79
C THR A 62 -22.71 15.43 -39.52
N HIS A 63 -22.73 14.37 -40.34
CA HIS A 63 -23.73 13.31 -40.38
C HIS A 63 -25.19 13.82 -40.31
N GLY A 64 -25.48 14.90 -41.04
CA GLY A 64 -26.85 15.45 -41.16
C GLY A 64 -27.32 16.28 -39.96
N ARG A 65 -26.44 16.59 -38.99
CA ARG A 65 -26.79 17.43 -37.84
C ARG A 65 -26.69 18.91 -38.20
N GLU A 66 -27.82 19.61 -38.21
CA GLU A 66 -27.90 21.04 -38.52
C GLU A 66 -27.03 21.90 -37.58
N GLU A 67 -27.08 21.64 -36.27
CA GLU A 67 -26.27 22.36 -35.28
C GLU A 67 -24.75 22.21 -35.53
N THR A 68 -24.31 21.04 -35.96
CA THR A 68 -22.90 20.79 -36.30
C THR A 68 -22.55 21.42 -37.65
N ALA A 69 -23.47 21.37 -38.62
CA ALA A 69 -23.28 21.98 -39.93
C ALA A 69 -23.16 23.51 -39.85
N ALA A 70 -23.92 24.16 -38.97
CA ALA A 70 -23.82 25.59 -38.70
C ALA A 70 -22.41 26.01 -38.22
N LEU A 71 -21.68 25.12 -37.54
CA LEU A 71 -20.30 25.39 -37.14
C LEU A 71 -19.29 25.30 -38.29
N LEU A 72 -19.69 24.87 -39.49
CA LEU A 72 -18.83 24.94 -40.68
C LEU A 72 -18.80 26.35 -41.26
N ASP A 73 -19.79 27.19 -40.95
CA ASP A 73 -19.96 28.48 -41.59
C ASP A 73 -18.74 29.39 -41.38
N GLY A 74 -18.17 29.81 -42.51
CA GLY A 74 -16.98 30.66 -42.59
C GLY A 74 -15.65 29.98 -42.33
N LEU A 75 -15.60 28.67 -42.06
CA LEU A 75 -14.35 27.90 -42.12
C LEU A 75 -14.04 27.58 -43.59
N THR A 76 -12.77 27.66 -43.98
CA THR A 76 -12.36 27.32 -45.34
C THR A 76 -12.34 25.82 -45.52
N ILE A 77 -13.08 25.28 -46.48
CA ILE A 77 -13.14 23.83 -46.76
C ILE A 77 -12.22 23.50 -47.94
N LEU A 78 -11.32 22.53 -47.74
CA LEU A 78 -10.47 22.01 -48.81
C LEU A 78 -11.31 21.14 -49.76
N PRO A 79 -11.27 21.37 -51.08
CA PRO A 79 -11.98 20.53 -52.03
C PRO A 79 -11.48 19.08 -51.98
N PRO A 80 -12.36 18.07 -51.86
CA PRO A 80 -11.92 16.68 -51.82
C PRO A 80 -11.51 16.17 -53.20
N LYS A 81 -10.51 15.29 -53.21
CA LYS A 81 -10.02 14.56 -54.37
C LYS A 81 -11.02 13.48 -54.76
N ARG A 82 -11.34 13.36 -56.05
CA ARG A 82 -12.29 12.35 -56.55
C ARG A 82 -11.51 11.14 -57.05
N HIS A 83 -11.76 9.98 -56.44
CA HIS A 83 -11.22 8.69 -56.86
C HIS A 83 -12.31 7.86 -57.53
N SER A 84 -12.01 7.26 -58.69
CA SER A 84 -12.90 6.29 -59.33
C SER A 84 -12.46 4.89 -58.91
N HIS A 85 -13.32 4.18 -58.18
CA HIS A 85 -13.04 2.80 -57.78
C HIS A 85 -14.26 1.92 -58.03
N ARG A 86 -14.08 0.86 -58.84
CA ARG A 86 -15.14 -0.10 -59.22
C ARG A 86 -16.42 0.57 -59.74
N GLY A 87 -16.27 1.65 -60.53
CA GLY A 87 -17.39 2.40 -61.12
C GLY A 87 -18.13 3.33 -60.16
N ARG A 88 -17.68 3.46 -58.89
CA ARG A 88 -18.19 4.47 -57.94
C ARG A 88 -17.17 5.61 -57.79
N GLN A 89 -17.67 6.84 -57.70
CA GLN A 89 -16.85 7.99 -57.32
C GLN A 89 -16.80 8.09 -55.81
N ILE A 90 -15.60 8.00 -55.24
CA ILE A 90 -15.31 8.17 -53.83
C ILE A 90 -14.64 9.54 -53.68
N ARG A 91 -15.12 10.35 -52.72
CA ARG A 91 -14.51 11.63 -52.36
C ARG A 91 -13.57 11.36 -51.19
N GLU A 92 -12.31 11.72 -51.35
CA GLU A 92 -11.30 11.57 -50.31
C GLU A 92 -10.58 12.89 -50.03
N PHE A 93 -9.89 12.92 -48.91
CA PHE A 93 -9.04 14.04 -48.55
C PHE A 93 -7.92 14.26 -49.58
N ASP A 94 -7.68 15.53 -49.96
CA ASP A 94 -6.57 15.89 -50.84
C ASP A 94 -5.34 16.31 -50.00
N LEU A 95 -4.53 15.33 -49.61
CA LEU A 95 -3.32 15.55 -48.83
C LEU A 95 -2.32 16.47 -49.55
N ASP A 96 -2.14 16.30 -50.86
CA ASP A 96 -1.19 17.09 -51.67
C ASP A 96 -1.61 18.56 -51.67
N ALA A 97 -2.91 18.84 -51.82
CA ALA A 97 -3.44 20.20 -51.78
C ALA A 97 -3.30 20.84 -50.38
N ALA A 98 -3.49 20.06 -49.30
CA ALA A 98 -3.30 20.53 -47.93
C ALA A 98 -1.83 20.90 -47.67
N LEU A 99 -0.89 20.05 -48.08
CA LEU A 99 0.55 20.28 -47.94
C LEU A 99 1.04 21.48 -48.77
N ALA A 100 0.48 21.68 -49.96
CA ALA A 100 0.79 22.84 -50.78
C ALA A 100 0.27 24.15 -50.17
N ARG A 101 -0.90 24.10 -49.51
CA ARG A 101 -1.53 25.26 -48.86
C ARG A 101 -0.84 25.67 -47.56
N ARG A 102 -0.33 24.70 -46.78
CA ARG A 102 0.29 24.91 -45.45
C ARG A 102 -0.56 25.77 -44.50
N PRO A 103 -1.79 25.35 -44.16
CA PRO A 103 -2.57 26.05 -43.16
C PRO A 103 -1.92 25.96 -41.77
N ALA A 104 -2.28 26.87 -40.87
CA ALA A 104 -1.83 26.79 -39.48
C ALA A 104 -2.49 25.61 -38.75
N LEU A 105 -3.78 25.37 -39.00
CA LEU A 105 -4.55 24.26 -38.43
C LEU A 105 -5.44 23.60 -39.48
N ILE A 106 -5.45 22.27 -39.52
CA ILE A 106 -6.39 21.48 -40.32
C ILE A 106 -7.25 20.53 -39.48
N LEU A 107 -8.55 20.46 -39.79
CA LEU A 107 -9.51 19.57 -39.15
C LEU A 107 -9.65 18.29 -39.96
N MET A 108 -9.42 17.16 -39.30
CA MET A 108 -9.36 15.82 -39.88
C MET A 108 -10.20 14.85 -39.05
N ASP A 109 -11.50 14.75 -39.31
CA ASP A 109 -12.39 13.85 -38.57
C ASP A 109 -12.08 12.37 -38.83
N GLU A 110 -12.58 11.47 -37.97
CA GLU A 110 -12.45 10.01 -38.06
C GLU A 110 -11.01 9.50 -38.26
N LEU A 111 -10.16 9.64 -37.24
CA LEU A 111 -8.75 9.23 -37.25
C LEU A 111 -8.50 7.79 -37.75
N ALA A 112 -9.43 6.87 -37.47
CA ALA A 112 -9.32 5.45 -37.79
C ALA A 112 -9.64 5.10 -39.24
N HIS A 113 -10.16 6.06 -40.02
CA HIS A 113 -10.66 5.84 -41.37
C HIS A 113 -9.63 5.16 -42.28
N SER A 114 -10.12 4.22 -43.08
CA SER A 114 -9.34 3.55 -44.11
C SER A 114 -9.52 4.27 -45.44
N ASN A 115 -8.43 4.85 -45.94
CA ASN A 115 -8.46 5.64 -47.17
C ASN A 115 -8.81 4.77 -48.39
N ALA A 116 -9.41 5.39 -49.41
CA ALA A 116 -9.75 4.71 -50.65
C ALA A 116 -8.52 4.01 -51.30
N PRO A 117 -8.71 2.84 -51.95
CA PRO A 117 -7.63 2.16 -52.67
C PRO A 117 -6.99 3.07 -53.73
N GLY A 118 -5.65 3.15 -53.74
CA GLY A 118 -4.89 4.04 -54.61
C GLY A 118 -4.57 5.41 -54.01
N SER A 119 -4.99 5.66 -52.77
CA SER A 119 -4.49 6.79 -51.97
C SER A 119 -3.01 6.57 -51.60
N ARG A 120 -2.30 7.67 -51.33
CA ARG A 120 -0.87 7.64 -50.96
C ARG A 120 -0.64 6.79 -49.71
N HIS A 121 -1.49 6.94 -48.70
CA HIS A 121 -1.48 6.13 -47.50
C HIS A 121 -2.78 5.33 -47.35
N PRO A 122 -2.71 4.09 -46.81
CA PRO A 122 -3.90 3.29 -46.54
C PRO A 122 -4.74 3.78 -45.36
N LYS A 123 -4.18 4.56 -44.42
CA LYS A 123 -4.87 5.02 -43.22
C LYS A 123 -4.79 6.54 -43.06
N ARG A 124 -5.89 7.15 -42.60
CA ARG A 124 -5.95 8.60 -42.37
C ARG A 124 -4.97 9.09 -41.31
N TRP A 125 -4.68 8.29 -40.28
CA TRP A 125 -3.66 8.66 -39.28
C TRP A 125 -2.26 8.84 -39.90
N GLN A 126 -1.96 8.19 -41.03
CA GLN A 126 -0.69 8.37 -41.76
C GLN A 126 -0.69 9.67 -42.58
N ASP A 127 -1.84 10.08 -43.13
CA ASP A 127 -1.97 11.40 -43.75
C ASP A 127 -1.77 12.50 -42.70
N ILE A 128 -2.33 12.29 -41.50
CA ILE A 128 -2.14 13.20 -40.36
C ILE A 128 -0.67 13.23 -39.94
N GLU A 129 0.02 12.10 -39.91
CA GLU A 129 1.45 12.05 -39.62
C GLU A 129 2.27 12.92 -40.59
N GLU A 130 2.01 12.82 -41.91
CA GLU A 130 2.68 13.65 -42.91
C GLU A 130 2.34 15.14 -42.75
N LEU A 131 1.10 15.49 -42.39
CA LEU A 131 0.72 16.87 -42.09
C LEU A 131 1.49 17.43 -40.89
N LEU A 132 1.63 16.64 -39.82
CA LEU A 132 2.38 17.03 -38.63
C LEU A 132 3.87 17.19 -38.95
N GLU A 133 4.45 16.31 -39.76
CA GLU A 133 5.85 16.43 -40.22
C GLU A 133 6.08 17.69 -41.06
N ALA A 134 5.06 18.14 -41.80
CA ALA A 134 5.10 19.40 -42.55
C ALA A 134 4.92 20.65 -41.67
N GLY A 135 4.73 20.49 -40.36
CA GLY A 135 4.55 21.60 -39.41
C GLY A 135 3.11 22.12 -39.31
N ILE A 136 2.11 21.38 -39.81
CA ILE A 136 0.70 21.76 -39.78
C ILE A 136 0.05 21.17 -38.53
N ASP A 137 -0.62 21.99 -37.71
CA ASP A 137 -1.36 21.49 -36.55
C ASP A 137 -2.62 20.73 -37.03
N VAL A 138 -2.98 19.65 -36.33
CA VAL A 138 -4.11 18.81 -36.70
C VAL A 138 -5.05 18.60 -35.52
N PHE A 139 -6.33 18.89 -35.74
CA PHE A 139 -7.41 18.43 -34.86
C PHE A 139 -8.11 17.23 -35.47
N THR A 140 -8.31 16.17 -34.69
CA THR A 140 -8.96 14.95 -35.15
C THR A 140 -9.92 14.39 -34.12
N THR A 141 -10.77 13.44 -34.52
CA THR A 141 -11.66 12.72 -33.58
C THR A 141 -11.50 11.21 -33.70
N VAL A 142 -11.64 10.51 -32.57
CA VAL A 142 -11.57 9.05 -32.53
C VAL A 142 -12.43 8.49 -31.40
N ASN A 143 -12.99 7.29 -31.62
CA ASN A 143 -13.68 6.53 -30.57
C ASN A 143 -12.76 5.48 -29.95
N VAL A 144 -13.01 5.13 -28.69
CA VAL A 144 -12.28 4.07 -27.96
C VAL A 144 -12.22 2.73 -28.69
N GLN A 145 -13.28 2.39 -29.43
CA GLN A 145 -13.38 1.14 -30.17
C GLN A 145 -12.34 0.97 -31.28
N HIS A 146 -11.71 2.06 -31.71
CA HIS A 146 -10.74 2.04 -32.80
C HIS A 146 -9.30 1.90 -32.31
N LEU A 147 -9.04 1.91 -30.99
CA LEU A 147 -7.69 1.64 -30.49
C LEU A 147 -7.38 0.15 -30.61
N GLU A 148 -6.20 -0.18 -31.15
CA GLU A 148 -5.80 -1.57 -31.42
C GLU A 148 -5.78 -2.41 -30.15
N SER A 149 -5.21 -1.91 -29.06
CA SER A 149 -5.14 -2.62 -27.77
C SER A 149 -6.50 -2.94 -27.16
N LEU A 150 -7.54 -2.19 -27.52
CA LEU A 150 -8.89 -2.31 -26.96
C LEU A 150 -9.86 -3.06 -27.87
N ASN A 151 -9.45 -3.45 -29.07
CA ASN A 151 -10.34 -4.04 -30.08
C ASN A 151 -10.99 -5.33 -29.58
N ASP A 152 -10.21 -6.26 -29.01
CA ASP A 152 -10.71 -7.55 -28.51
C ASP A 152 -11.69 -7.37 -27.34
N VAL A 153 -11.39 -6.44 -26.43
CA VAL A 153 -12.24 -6.11 -25.28
C VAL A 153 -13.56 -5.52 -25.78
N VAL A 154 -13.51 -4.58 -26.71
CA VAL A 154 -14.69 -3.93 -27.27
C VAL A 154 -15.53 -4.91 -28.10
N SER A 155 -14.90 -5.80 -28.87
CA SER A 155 -15.59 -6.86 -29.59
C SER A 155 -16.27 -7.84 -28.63
N GLY A 156 -15.64 -8.17 -27.49
CA GLY A 156 -16.24 -9.01 -26.45
C GLY A 156 -17.47 -8.38 -25.78
N VAL A 157 -17.46 -7.06 -25.60
CA VAL A 157 -18.58 -6.31 -25.02
C VAL A 157 -19.71 -6.11 -26.04
N THR A 158 -19.39 -5.66 -27.25
CA THR A 158 -20.38 -5.22 -28.23
C THR A 158 -20.84 -6.31 -29.19
N GLY A 159 -20.09 -7.41 -29.30
CA GLY A 159 -20.30 -8.46 -30.29
C GLY A 159 -19.98 -8.04 -31.73
N ILE A 160 -19.38 -6.86 -31.93
CA ILE A 160 -19.10 -6.29 -33.25
C ILE A 160 -17.59 -6.20 -33.44
N GLN A 161 -17.09 -6.77 -34.53
CA GLN A 161 -15.68 -6.65 -34.91
C GLN A 161 -15.40 -5.28 -35.54
N VAL A 162 -14.42 -4.57 -34.99
CA VAL A 162 -13.96 -3.28 -35.50
C VAL A 162 -12.80 -3.52 -36.46
N ARG A 163 -12.99 -3.18 -37.74
CA ARG A 163 -11.96 -3.36 -38.78
C ARG A 163 -11.04 -2.15 -38.93
N GLU A 164 -11.53 -0.99 -38.53
CA GLU A 164 -10.81 0.26 -38.65
C GLU A 164 -10.14 0.59 -37.33
N THR A 165 -8.81 0.54 -37.32
CA THR A 165 -8.01 0.69 -36.10
C THR A 165 -6.95 1.77 -36.23
N VAL A 166 -6.51 2.25 -35.07
CA VAL A 166 -5.43 3.22 -34.85
C VAL A 166 -4.43 2.62 -33.87
N PRO A 167 -3.13 2.59 -34.20
CA PRO A 167 -2.10 2.13 -33.27
C PRO A 167 -2.06 2.98 -32.00
N ASP A 168 -1.99 2.31 -30.85
CA ASP A 168 -1.86 2.97 -29.55
C ASP A 168 -0.68 3.96 -29.47
N PRO A 169 0.53 3.67 -30.00
CA PRO A 169 1.64 4.62 -29.98
C PRO A 169 1.34 5.95 -30.69
N PHE A 170 0.56 5.92 -31.77
CA PHE A 170 0.15 7.14 -32.47
C PHE A 170 -0.80 7.99 -31.61
N PHE A 171 -1.75 7.35 -30.93
CA PHE A 171 -2.64 8.02 -29.99
C PHE A 171 -1.88 8.58 -28.77
N ASP A 172 -0.88 7.84 -28.28
CA ASP A 172 -0.06 8.24 -27.13
C ASP A 172 0.93 9.36 -27.47
N ALA A 173 1.35 9.47 -28.73
CA ALA A 173 2.21 10.54 -29.20
C ALA A 173 1.50 11.89 -29.41
N ALA A 174 0.17 11.95 -29.33
CA ALA A 174 -0.57 13.22 -29.47
C ALA A 174 -0.11 14.25 -28.43
N ASP A 175 -0.19 15.55 -28.74
CA ASP A 175 0.13 16.61 -27.78
C ASP A 175 -0.98 16.78 -26.73
N GLU A 176 -2.23 16.71 -27.18
CA GLU A 176 -3.41 16.90 -26.34
C GLU A 176 -4.51 15.89 -26.68
N VAL A 177 -5.12 15.30 -25.66
CA VAL A 177 -6.30 14.44 -25.81
C VAL A 177 -7.43 15.00 -24.95
N VAL A 178 -8.53 15.38 -25.58
CA VAL A 178 -9.72 15.90 -24.91
C VAL A 178 -10.79 14.82 -24.90
N LEU A 179 -11.16 14.36 -23.70
CA LEU A 179 -12.27 13.43 -23.55
C LEU A 179 -13.62 14.17 -23.70
N VAL A 180 -14.39 13.76 -24.68
CA VAL A 180 -15.78 14.17 -24.90
C VAL A 180 -16.70 13.08 -24.40
N ASP A 181 -17.33 13.34 -23.27
CA ASP A 181 -18.16 12.38 -22.54
C ASP A 181 -19.64 12.77 -22.55
N LEU A 182 -20.51 11.76 -22.57
CA LEU A 182 -21.96 11.92 -22.49
C LEU A 182 -22.55 10.73 -21.72
N PRO A 183 -23.50 10.96 -20.79
CA PRO A 183 -24.18 9.86 -20.10
C PRO A 183 -24.84 8.86 -21.08
N PRO A 184 -24.80 7.55 -20.78
CA PRO A 184 -25.42 6.53 -21.64
C PRO A 184 -26.91 6.73 -21.90
N ASP A 185 -27.65 7.25 -20.91
CA ASP A 185 -29.08 7.50 -21.03
C ASP A 185 -29.36 8.65 -22.00
N ASP A 186 -28.60 9.75 -21.91
CA ASP A 186 -28.66 10.88 -22.85
C ASP A 186 -28.27 10.46 -24.27
N LEU A 187 -27.26 9.61 -24.42
CA LEU A 187 -26.85 9.11 -25.73
C LEU A 187 -27.95 8.25 -26.37
N ARG A 188 -28.63 7.40 -25.59
CA ARG A 188 -29.79 6.63 -26.06
C ARG A 188 -30.95 7.54 -26.43
N GLN A 189 -31.21 8.57 -25.64
CA GLN A 189 -32.22 9.57 -25.98
C GLN A 189 -31.89 10.25 -27.32
N ARG A 190 -30.64 10.66 -27.55
CA ARG A 190 -30.21 11.24 -28.83
C ARG A 190 -30.35 10.27 -30.00
N LEU A 191 -30.11 8.97 -29.79
CA LEU A 191 -30.35 7.95 -30.81
C LEU A 191 -31.84 7.85 -31.14
N ASN A 192 -32.71 7.79 -30.13
CA ASN A 192 -34.17 7.73 -30.31
C ASN A 192 -34.73 8.98 -31.01
N GLU A 193 -34.11 10.14 -30.77
CA GLU A 193 -34.44 11.41 -31.44
C GLU A 193 -33.87 11.52 -32.87
N GLY A 194 -33.18 10.49 -33.38
CA GLY A 194 -32.56 10.51 -34.71
C GLY A 194 -31.33 11.42 -34.82
N LYS A 195 -30.82 11.94 -33.70
CA LYS A 195 -29.64 12.82 -33.63
C LYS A 195 -28.32 12.05 -33.68
N VAL A 196 -28.34 10.72 -33.78
CA VAL A 196 -27.16 9.87 -33.95
C VAL A 196 -27.27 9.11 -35.26
N TYR A 197 -26.51 9.57 -36.26
CA TYR A 197 -26.40 8.89 -37.53
C TYR A 197 -25.25 7.88 -37.52
N ILE A 198 -25.47 6.72 -38.13
CA ILE A 198 -24.49 5.65 -38.26
C ILE A 198 -24.55 5.18 -39.72
N ALA A 199 -23.51 5.49 -40.50
CA ALA A 199 -23.45 5.11 -41.90
C ALA A 199 -23.32 3.59 -42.05
N GLY A 200 -24.16 2.97 -42.88
CA GLY A 200 -23.89 1.64 -43.45
C GLY A 200 -23.99 0.42 -42.51
N GLN A 201 -24.45 0.56 -41.27
CA GLN A 201 -24.68 -0.58 -40.38
C GLN A 201 -26.15 -1.07 -40.46
N ALA A 202 -26.34 -2.38 -40.37
CA ALA A 202 -27.67 -2.96 -40.26
C ALA A 202 -28.33 -2.48 -38.95
N GLU A 203 -29.60 -2.10 -39.00
CA GLU A 203 -30.39 -1.57 -37.87
C GLU A 203 -30.26 -2.43 -36.60
N ARG A 204 -30.21 -3.76 -36.77
CA ARG A 204 -30.03 -4.72 -35.67
C ARG A 204 -28.65 -4.66 -35.00
N ALA A 205 -27.59 -4.34 -35.75
CA ALA A 205 -26.24 -4.17 -35.19
C ALA A 205 -26.14 -2.88 -34.36
N ILE A 206 -26.84 -1.83 -34.81
CA ILE A 206 -26.96 -0.55 -34.10
C ILE A 206 -27.69 -0.76 -32.77
N GLU A 207 -28.85 -1.42 -32.78
CA GLU A 207 -29.59 -1.71 -31.55
C GLU A 207 -28.77 -2.53 -30.54
N HIS A 208 -27.95 -3.46 -31.02
CA HIS A 208 -27.06 -4.24 -30.16
C HIS A 208 -25.93 -3.38 -29.58
N PHE A 209 -25.30 -2.54 -30.41
CA PHE A 209 -24.22 -1.65 -29.97
C PHE A 209 -24.69 -0.64 -28.91
N PHE A 210 -25.84 -0.01 -29.10
CA PHE A 210 -26.38 1.05 -28.23
C PHE A 210 -27.18 0.54 -27.02
N ARG A 211 -26.95 -0.70 -26.61
CA ARG A 211 -27.44 -1.22 -25.32
C ARG A 211 -26.78 -0.48 -24.16
N LYS A 212 -27.55 -0.18 -23.12
CA LYS A 212 -27.06 0.57 -21.94
C LYS A 212 -25.79 -0.04 -21.33
N GLY A 213 -25.73 -1.37 -21.19
CA GLY A 213 -24.53 -2.07 -20.68
C GLY A 213 -23.29 -1.84 -21.54
N ASN A 214 -23.42 -1.91 -22.87
CA ASN A 214 -22.31 -1.68 -23.80
C ASN A 214 -21.81 -0.23 -23.73
N LEU A 215 -22.73 0.74 -23.67
CA LEU A 215 -22.38 2.15 -23.55
C LEU A 215 -21.67 2.48 -22.23
N ILE A 216 -22.09 1.86 -21.12
CA ILE A 216 -21.39 2.00 -19.83
C ILE A 216 -19.96 1.46 -19.94
N ALA A 217 -19.78 0.27 -20.50
CA ALA A 217 -18.47 -0.35 -20.66
C ALA A 217 -17.55 0.47 -21.60
N LEU A 218 -18.06 0.96 -22.74
CA LEU A 218 -17.29 1.82 -23.64
C LEU A 218 -16.90 3.15 -22.98
N ARG A 219 -17.79 3.72 -22.17
CA ARG A 219 -17.51 4.94 -21.39
C ARG A 219 -16.42 4.70 -20.34
N GLU A 220 -16.49 3.59 -19.63
CA GLU A 220 -15.45 3.16 -18.69
C GLU A 220 -14.10 3.00 -19.38
N LEU A 221 -14.05 2.31 -20.53
CA LEU A 221 -12.82 2.13 -21.31
C LEU A 221 -12.25 3.47 -21.77
N ALA A 222 -13.09 4.40 -22.24
CA ALA A 222 -12.65 5.72 -22.67
C ALA A 222 -12.08 6.56 -21.51
N LEU A 223 -12.74 6.56 -20.35
CA LEU A 223 -12.27 7.24 -19.15
C LEU A 223 -10.94 6.65 -18.67
N ARG A 224 -10.86 5.32 -18.60
CA ARG A 224 -9.66 4.61 -18.17
C ARG A 224 -8.48 4.88 -19.10
N ARG A 225 -8.69 4.80 -20.42
CA ARG A 225 -7.63 5.07 -21.40
C ARG A 225 -7.13 6.51 -21.32
N THR A 226 -8.03 7.46 -21.08
CA THR A 226 -7.65 8.87 -20.88
C THR A 226 -6.82 9.02 -19.60
N ALA A 227 -7.21 8.35 -18.51
CA ALA A 227 -6.45 8.37 -17.26
C ALA A 227 -5.07 7.72 -17.40
N ASP A 228 -4.96 6.56 -18.08
CA ASP A 228 -3.69 5.89 -18.33
C ASP A 228 -2.71 6.80 -19.10
N ARG A 229 -3.20 7.54 -20.10
CA ARG A 229 -2.39 8.51 -20.83
C ARG A 229 -1.91 9.67 -19.95
N VAL A 230 -2.79 10.23 -19.12
CA VAL A 230 -2.42 11.32 -18.19
C VAL A 230 -1.35 10.85 -17.21
N ASP A 231 -1.43 9.59 -16.75
CA ASP A 231 -0.40 8.98 -15.93
C ASP A 231 0.95 8.90 -16.66
N ASP A 232 0.96 8.53 -17.95
CA ASP A 232 2.19 8.45 -18.74
C ASP A 232 2.82 9.82 -19.01
N GLN A 233 2.01 10.84 -19.30
CA GLN A 233 2.49 12.23 -19.40
C GLN A 233 3.12 12.71 -18.08
N MET A 234 2.50 12.37 -16.95
CA MET A 234 3.05 12.65 -15.63
C MET A 234 4.38 11.93 -15.39
N ARG A 235 4.53 10.68 -15.86
CA ARG A 235 5.82 9.96 -15.78
C ARG A 235 6.91 10.62 -16.63
N ALA A 236 6.59 11.02 -17.86
CA ALA A 236 7.53 11.66 -18.77
C ALA A 236 8.01 13.02 -18.23
N TRP A 237 7.11 13.84 -17.69
CA TRP A 237 7.48 15.09 -17.03
C TRP A 237 8.44 14.88 -15.83
N ARG A 238 8.25 13.78 -15.07
CA ARG A 238 9.03 13.41 -13.89
C ARG A 238 10.41 12.81 -14.19
N ALA A 239 10.76 12.52 -15.44
CA ALA A 239 12.09 12.01 -15.78
C ALA A 239 13.24 13.03 -15.53
N HIS A 240 12.89 14.24 -15.09
CA HIS A 240 13.82 15.27 -14.61
C HIS A 240 14.30 14.95 -13.18
N PRO A 241 15.59 14.63 -12.96
CA PRO A 241 16.09 14.28 -11.64
C PRO A 241 16.28 15.55 -10.80
N GLY A 242 15.38 15.77 -9.84
CA GLY A 242 15.49 16.86 -8.87
C GLY A 242 14.54 16.67 -7.71
N GLU A 243 14.89 15.78 -6.78
CA GLU A 243 14.25 15.63 -5.46
C GLU A 243 12.71 15.46 -5.44
N GLU A 244 12.15 14.33 -5.89
CA GLU A 244 10.69 14.19 -5.78
C GLU A 244 10.18 12.94 -5.07
N LYS A 245 9.26 13.24 -4.13
CA LYS A 245 8.45 12.34 -3.31
C LYS A 245 7.70 11.36 -4.21
N VAL A 246 7.59 10.11 -3.77
CA VAL A 246 6.73 9.14 -4.47
C VAL A 246 5.28 9.62 -4.40
N TRP A 247 4.66 9.83 -5.56
CA TRP A 247 3.26 10.26 -5.62
C TRP A 247 2.33 9.05 -5.50
N HIS A 248 1.44 9.06 -4.50
CA HIS A 248 0.50 7.98 -4.13
C HIS A 248 -0.64 7.71 -5.14
N THR A 249 -0.53 8.14 -6.41
CA THR A 249 -1.64 8.06 -7.38
C THR A 249 -1.95 6.62 -7.82
N ARG A 250 -0.99 5.69 -7.73
CA ARG A 250 -1.25 4.26 -7.92
C ARG A 250 -0.93 3.50 -6.63
N ASP A 251 -1.82 2.60 -6.26
CA ASP A 251 -1.64 1.65 -5.15
C ASP A 251 -0.65 0.53 -5.50
N ALA A 252 0.46 0.88 -6.16
CA ALA A 252 1.50 -0.06 -6.55
C ALA A 252 2.27 -0.55 -5.32
N ILE A 253 2.42 -1.86 -5.21
CA ILE A 253 2.87 -2.52 -3.98
C ILE A 253 4.29 -3.07 -4.15
N LEU A 254 5.15 -2.78 -3.18
CA LEU A 254 6.44 -3.44 -3.01
C LEU A 254 6.38 -4.39 -1.81
N LEU A 255 6.37 -5.69 -2.08
CA LEU A 255 6.51 -6.72 -1.06
C LEU A 255 7.99 -6.95 -0.73
N CYS A 256 8.38 -6.68 0.51
CA CYS A 256 9.69 -7.02 1.04
C CYS A 256 9.67 -8.41 1.68
N ILE A 257 10.38 -9.37 1.07
CA ILE A 257 10.55 -10.73 1.61
C ILE A 257 11.81 -10.75 2.47
N GLY A 258 11.65 -11.12 3.74
CA GLY A 258 12.76 -11.24 4.69
C GLY A 258 13.04 -12.69 5.08
N HIS A 259 13.99 -12.84 6.02
CA HIS A 259 14.38 -14.12 6.61
C HIS A 259 13.41 -14.61 7.72
N ASN A 260 12.23 -14.00 7.85
CA ASN A 260 11.25 -14.30 8.89
C ASN A 260 10.36 -15.50 8.52
N THR A 261 9.87 -16.22 9.53
CA THR A 261 8.90 -17.31 9.33
C THR A 261 7.56 -16.73 8.90
N GLY A 262 6.97 -17.21 7.81
CA GLY A 262 5.64 -16.77 7.34
C GLY A 262 5.60 -16.07 5.98
N SER A 263 6.69 -16.12 5.19
CA SER A 263 6.79 -15.47 3.88
C SER A 263 5.66 -15.86 2.91
N GLU A 264 5.14 -17.09 2.96
CA GLU A 264 4.01 -17.50 2.10
C GLU A 264 2.71 -16.76 2.43
N LYS A 265 2.37 -16.61 3.72
CA LYS A 265 1.18 -15.86 4.15
C LYS A 265 1.32 -14.38 3.77
N LEU A 266 2.54 -13.85 3.88
CA LEU A 266 2.86 -12.48 3.48
C LEU A 266 2.62 -12.29 1.97
N VAL A 267 3.18 -13.19 1.16
CA VAL A 267 2.99 -13.20 -0.31
C VAL A 267 1.52 -13.28 -0.68
N ARG A 268 0.75 -14.22 -0.10
CA ARG A 268 -0.69 -14.34 -0.38
C ARG A 268 -1.50 -13.12 0.06
N THR A 269 -1.05 -12.43 1.11
CA THR A 269 -1.71 -11.20 1.59
C THR A 269 -1.42 -10.02 0.67
N ALA A 270 -0.17 -9.88 0.23
CA ALA A 270 0.20 -8.89 -0.78
C ALA A 270 -0.52 -9.12 -2.11
N ALA A 271 -0.58 -10.37 -2.60
CA ALA A 271 -1.32 -10.71 -3.81
C ALA A 271 -2.81 -10.33 -3.72
N ARG A 272 -3.47 -10.67 -2.60
CA ARG A 272 -4.88 -10.27 -2.37
C ARG A 272 -5.07 -8.75 -2.31
N LEU A 273 -4.10 -8.04 -1.73
CA LEU A 273 -4.14 -6.58 -1.67
C LEU A 273 -3.98 -5.98 -3.08
N ALA A 274 -3.00 -6.46 -3.85
CA ALA A 274 -2.76 -6.06 -5.23
C ALA A 274 -3.99 -6.31 -6.13
N SER A 275 -4.61 -7.50 -6.03
CA SER A 275 -5.82 -7.82 -6.80
C SER A 275 -7.00 -6.92 -6.44
N ARG A 276 -7.19 -6.57 -5.16
CA ARG A 276 -8.28 -5.66 -4.74
C ARG A 276 -8.07 -4.24 -5.22
N LEU A 277 -6.83 -3.79 -5.27
CA LEU A 277 -6.45 -2.44 -5.72
C LEU A 277 -6.23 -2.37 -7.24
N GLY A 278 -6.41 -3.47 -7.97
CA GLY A 278 -6.13 -3.55 -9.41
C GLY A 278 -4.72 -3.09 -9.78
N SER A 279 -3.76 -3.27 -8.87
CA SER A 279 -2.45 -2.62 -8.93
C SER A 279 -1.32 -3.59 -9.21
N VAL A 280 -0.30 -3.11 -9.93
CA VAL A 280 0.95 -3.85 -10.15
C VAL A 280 1.68 -4.01 -8.82
N TRP A 281 2.34 -5.15 -8.62
CA TRP A 281 3.07 -5.43 -7.40
C TRP A 281 4.37 -6.19 -7.68
N HIS A 282 5.40 -5.82 -6.93
CA HIS A 282 6.74 -6.39 -7.05
C HIS A 282 7.08 -7.07 -5.73
N ALA A 283 7.82 -8.18 -5.78
CA ALA A 283 8.36 -8.85 -4.61
C ALA A 283 9.89 -8.85 -4.67
N VAL A 284 10.51 -8.30 -3.63
CA VAL A 284 11.97 -8.17 -3.58
C VAL A 284 12.56 -8.84 -2.35
N TYR A 285 13.76 -9.37 -2.53
CA TYR A 285 14.63 -9.83 -1.47
C TYR A 285 15.95 -9.06 -1.55
N VAL A 286 16.42 -8.52 -0.42
CA VAL A 286 17.71 -7.82 -0.36
C VAL A 286 18.75 -8.74 0.28
N GLU A 287 19.78 -9.08 -0.48
CA GLU A 287 20.97 -9.77 0.02
C GLU A 287 21.93 -8.76 0.67
N THR A 288 22.10 -8.89 2.00
CA THR A 288 23.17 -8.20 2.74
C THR A 288 24.34 -9.14 3.03
N PRO A 289 25.55 -8.63 3.33
CA PRO A 289 26.71 -9.45 3.70
C PRO A 289 26.46 -10.37 4.91
N THR A 290 25.58 -9.96 5.83
CA THR A 290 25.13 -10.79 6.96
C THR A 290 24.17 -11.89 6.54
N LEU A 291 23.33 -11.64 5.53
CA LEU A 291 22.37 -12.60 5.00
C LEU A 291 22.99 -13.60 4.01
N HIS A 292 24.16 -13.30 3.44
CA HIS A 292 24.92 -14.29 2.67
C HIS A 292 25.35 -15.52 3.49
N ARG A 293 25.43 -15.40 4.82
CA ARG A 293 25.79 -16.50 5.73
C ARG A 293 24.58 -17.28 6.26
N LEU A 294 23.38 -17.09 5.69
CA LEU A 294 22.18 -17.79 6.15
C LEU A 294 22.28 -19.31 5.93
N PRO A 295 21.72 -20.13 6.84
CA PRO A 295 21.56 -21.56 6.62
C PRO A 295 20.80 -21.85 5.33
N GLU A 296 21.20 -22.89 4.59
CA GLU A 296 20.59 -23.24 3.29
C GLU A 296 19.06 -23.37 3.36
N LYS A 297 18.53 -23.91 4.45
CA LYS A 297 17.09 -24.06 4.67
C LYS A 297 16.34 -22.73 4.64
N GLN A 298 16.93 -21.67 5.20
CA GLN A 298 16.32 -20.33 5.21
C GLN A 298 16.40 -19.67 3.83
N ARG A 299 17.54 -19.82 3.13
CA ARG A 299 17.69 -19.32 1.76
C ARG A 299 16.69 -19.98 0.81
N ARG A 300 16.50 -21.30 0.90
CA ARG A 300 15.49 -22.02 0.10
C ARG A 300 14.07 -21.50 0.35
N ALA A 301 13.73 -21.16 1.59
CA ALA A 301 12.40 -20.62 1.95
C ALA A 301 12.15 -19.22 1.37
N ILE A 302 13.18 -18.38 1.26
CA ILE A 302 13.08 -17.05 0.63
C ILE A 302 12.88 -17.21 -0.87
N LEU A 303 13.67 -18.06 -1.52
CA LEU A 303 13.55 -18.33 -2.96
C LEU A 303 12.20 -18.97 -3.31
N SER A 304 11.66 -19.86 -2.46
CA SER A 304 10.32 -20.42 -2.68
C SER A 304 9.23 -19.37 -2.53
N ALA A 305 9.39 -18.40 -1.61
CA ALA A 305 8.44 -17.30 -1.46
C ALA A 305 8.47 -16.33 -2.66
N LEU A 306 9.65 -16.05 -3.23
CA LEU A 306 9.78 -15.28 -4.48
C LEU A 306 9.10 -16.02 -5.65
N ARG A 307 9.35 -17.33 -5.79
CA ARG A 307 8.68 -18.15 -6.82
C ARG A 307 7.16 -18.12 -6.66
N LEU A 308 6.65 -18.26 -5.44
CA LEU A 308 5.22 -18.16 -5.16
C LEU A 308 4.67 -16.77 -5.53
N ALA A 309 5.42 -15.69 -5.27
CA ALA A 309 5.01 -14.35 -5.67
C ALA A 309 4.92 -14.22 -7.20
N GLN A 310 5.90 -14.78 -7.92
CA GLN A 310 5.90 -14.82 -9.38
C GLN A 310 4.71 -15.61 -9.95
N GLU A 311 4.41 -16.78 -9.37
CA GLU A 311 3.23 -17.59 -9.74
C GLU A 311 1.90 -16.85 -9.51
N LEU A 312 1.86 -15.93 -8.54
CA LEU A 312 0.71 -15.08 -8.24
C LEU A 312 0.74 -13.74 -9.01
N GLY A 313 1.64 -13.59 -9.99
CA GLY A 313 1.69 -12.45 -10.89
C GLY A 313 2.50 -11.25 -10.38
N ALA A 314 3.41 -11.43 -9.42
CA ALA A 314 4.37 -10.40 -9.03
C ALA A 314 5.57 -10.35 -9.99
N GLU A 315 6.10 -9.15 -10.24
CA GLU A 315 7.48 -9.02 -10.72
C GLU A 315 8.45 -9.28 -9.57
N THR A 316 9.50 -10.08 -9.78
CA THR A 316 10.42 -10.47 -8.71
C THR A 316 11.83 -10.00 -8.97
N ALA A 317 12.51 -9.49 -7.94
CA ALA A 317 13.91 -9.06 -8.04
C ALA A 317 14.71 -9.42 -6.78
N THR A 318 15.98 -9.75 -6.97
CA THR A 318 16.94 -9.92 -5.87
C THR A 318 17.92 -8.76 -5.91
N LEU A 319 17.92 -7.94 -4.86
CA LEU A 319 18.77 -6.76 -4.75
C LEU A 319 19.99 -7.09 -3.90
N SER A 320 21.15 -6.54 -4.25
CA SER A 320 22.37 -6.67 -3.45
C SER A 320 22.79 -5.30 -2.94
N ASP A 321 22.75 -5.09 -1.62
CA ASP A 321 23.15 -3.83 -0.99
C ASP A 321 23.49 -4.09 0.49
N PRO A 322 24.53 -3.45 1.05
CA PRO A 322 24.83 -3.56 2.48
C PRO A 322 23.72 -3.01 3.40
N ALA A 323 22.86 -2.11 2.92
CA ALA A 323 21.77 -1.52 3.69
C ALA A 323 20.40 -1.84 3.07
N GLU A 324 19.63 -2.74 3.72
CA GLU A 324 18.32 -3.20 3.24
C GLU A 324 17.37 -2.06 2.95
N GLU A 325 17.23 -1.11 3.88
CA GLU A 325 16.32 0.03 3.71
C GLU A 325 16.72 0.94 2.54
N LYS A 326 18.02 1.06 2.20
CA LYS A 326 18.45 1.88 1.07
C LYS A 326 18.08 1.22 -0.26
N ALA A 327 18.30 -0.08 -0.37
CA ALA A 327 17.94 -0.83 -1.57
C ALA A 327 16.44 -0.82 -1.82
N VAL A 328 15.64 -1.03 -0.76
CA VAL A 328 14.18 -1.03 -0.85
C VAL A 328 13.65 0.34 -1.25
N VAL A 329 14.16 1.43 -0.65
CA VAL A 329 13.72 2.80 -1.03
C VAL A 329 14.16 3.15 -2.45
N ARG A 330 15.38 2.78 -2.86
CA ARG A 330 15.86 2.99 -4.23
C ARG A 330 14.97 2.27 -5.23
N TYR A 331 14.72 0.98 -5.03
CA TYR A 331 13.87 0.18 -5.90
C TYR A 331 12.41 0.68 -5.91
N ALA A 332 11.86 1.05 -4.75
CA ALA A 332 10.52 1.61 -4.66
C ALA A 332 10.39 2.91 -5.47
N ARG A 333 11.42 3.76 -5.49
CA ARG A 333 11.44 5.00 -6.28
C ARG A 333 11.64 4.75 -7.76
N GLU A 334 12.56 3.87 -8.13
CA GLU A 334 12.83 3.48 -9.52
C GLU A 334 11.59 2.86 -10.21
N HIS A 335 10.82 2.06 -9.47
CA HIS A 335 9.62 1.39 -9.96
C HIS A 335 8.30 2.06 -9.53
N ASN A 336 8.38 3.24 -8.89
CA ASN A 336 7.23 4.03 -8.42
C ASN A 336 6.21 3.22 -7.58
N LEU A 337 6.71 2.46 -6.61
CA LEU A 337 5.93 1.62 -5.70
C LEU A 337 5.65 2.38 -4.40
N GLY A 338 4.44 2.92 -4.28
CA GLY A 338 4.04 3.79 -3.17
C GLY A 338 3.73 3.08 -1.85
N LYS A 339 3.44 1.76 -1.88
CA LYS A 339 3.07 0.97 -0.70
C LYS A 339 4.06 -0.15 -0.45
N ILE A 340 4.77 -0.10 0.67
CA ILE A 340 5.71 -1.14 1.07
C ILE A 340 5.02 -2.11 2.04
N VAL A 341 4.84 -3.35 1.60
CA VAL A 341 4.29 -4.45 2.40
C VAL A 341 5.43 -5.25 3.00
N MET A 342 5.40 -5.45 4.32
CA MET A 342 6.42 -6.21 5.04
C MET A 342 5.82 -7.01 6.19
N GLY A 343 6.48 -8.11 6.56
CA GLY A 343 6.05 -8.95 7.67
C GLY A 343 6.46 -8.37 9.03
N ARG A 344 5.56 -8.44 10.02
CA ARG A 344 5.89 -8.07 11.40
C ARG A 344 6.99 -8.99 11.95
N PRO A 345 8.08 -8.46 12.52
CA PRO A 345 9.11 -9.29 13.13
C PRO A 345 8.59 -9.98 14.40
N ALA A 346 9.00 -11.24 14.62
CA ALA A 346 8.60 -12.07 15.78
C ALA A 346 9.26 -11.66 17.11
N SER A 347 10.27 -10.79 17.09
CA SER A 347 11.05 -10.44 18.29
C SER A 347 10.41 -9.31 19.10
N ARG A 348 9.64 -9.66 20.13
CA ARG A 348 9.03 -8.74 21.12
C ARG A 348 10.01 -8.27 22.21
N ARG A 349 11.31 -8.15 21.92
CA ARG A 349 12.30 -7.65 22.88
C ARG A 349 12.20 -6.12 22.96
N TRP A 350 11.58 -5.62 24.03
CA TRP A 350 11.37 -4.19 24.33
C TRP A 350 12.62 -3.30 24.35
N TRP A 351 13.81 -3.91 24.35
CA TRP A 351 15.12 -3.22 24.30
C TRP A 351 15.77 -3.17 22.90
N ARG A 352 15.24 -3.86 21.88
CA ARG A 352 15.77 -3.72 20.52
C ARG A 352 15.14 -2.51 19.83
N ARG A 353 15.84 -1.38 19.96
CA ARG A 353 15.64 -0.18 19.13
C ARG A 353 15.99 -0.51 17.67
N ASP A 354 15.13 -0.07 16.77
CA ASP A 354 15.23 -0.08 15.30
C ASP A 354 14.79 -1.36 14.58
N ALA A 355 13.48 -1.58 14.50
CA ALA A 355 12.91 -2.50 13.52
C ALA A 355 13.18 -1.98 12.09
N PHE A 356 13.26 -2.89 11.10
CA PHE A 356 13.42 -2.52 9.69
C PHE A 356 12.38 -1.47 9.24
N ALA A 357 11.13 -1.63 9.69
CA ALA A 357 10.05 -0.68 9.47
C ALA A 357 10.39 0.74 9.99
N ASP A 358 10.97 0.85 11.20
CA ASP A 358 11.33 2.15 11.78
C ASP A 358 12.46 2.83 10.99
N ARG A 359 13.45 2.06 10.53
CA ARG A 359 14.53 2.59 9.68
C ARG A 359 14.02 3.05 8.33
N LEU A 360 13.09 2.29 7.74
CA LEU A 360 12.44 2.64 6.49
C LEU A 360 11.58 3.90 6.64
N ALA A 361 10.78 4.00 7.71
CA ALA A 361 9.96 5.17 8.02
C ALA A 361 10.76 6.46 8.16
N ARG A 362 11.94 6.39 8.78
CA ARG A 362 12.83 7.57 8.90
C ARG A 362 13.44 7.99 7.56
N ARG A 363 13.63 7.06 6.64
CA ARG A 363 14.36 7.29 5.38
C ARG A 363 13.45 7.60 4.20
N ALA A 364 12.21 7.12 4.24
CA ALA A 364 11.17 7.39 3.26
C ALA A 364 9.84 7.68 3.98
N PRO A 365 9.69 8.86 4.60
CA PRO A 365 8.43 9.27 5.24
C PRO A 365 7.30 9.47 4.22
N ASP A 366 7.65 9.55 2.93
CA ASP A 366 6.75 9.66 1.78
C ASP A 366 6.16 8.32 1.33
N LEU A 367 6.61 7.17 1.87
CA LEU A 367 6.12 5.85 1.46
C LEU A 367 5.16 5.25 2.49
N ASP A 368 4.02 4.75 2.01
CA ASP A 368 3.04 4.05 2.84
C ASP A 368 3.61 2.69 3.30
N GLN A 369 3.44 2.35 4.57
CA GLN A 369 3.93 1.08 5.12
C GLN A 369 2.78 0.21 5.61
N VAL A 370 2.73 -1.02 5.11
CA VAL A 370 1.74 -2.04 5.50
C VAL A 370 2.45 -3.19 6.20
N ILE A 371 2.26 -3.27 7.51
CA ILE A 371 2.87 -4.32 8.34
C ILE A 371 1.88 -5.46 8.55
N VAL A 372 2.14 -6.61 7.93
CA VAL A 372 1.29 -7.80 8.01
C VAL A 372 1.68 -8.65 9.21
N ALA A 373 0.70 -9.02 10.03
CA ALA A 373 0.90 -9.98 11.11
C ALA A 373 1.13 -11.39 10.53
N LEU A 374 2.30 -11.95 10.79
CA LEU A 374 2.59 -13.34 10.48
C LEU A 374 2.02 -14.22 11.59
N GLU A 375 1.44 -15.36 11.24
CA GLU A 375 1.05 -16.35 12.23
C GLU A 375 2.33 -16.90 12.85
N GLU A 376 2.61 -16.47 14.08
CA GLU A 376 3.50 -17.23 14.95
C GLU A 376 2.78 -18.55 15.26
N PRO A 377 3.46 -19.73 15.23
CA PRO A 377 2.98 -20.83 16.05
C PRO A 377 2.82 -20.24 17.45
N PRO A 378 1.64 -20.38 18.08
CA PRO A 378 1.25 -19.59 19.23
C PRO A 378 2.42 -19.52 20.20
N ALA A 379 2.96 -18.31 20.36
CA ALA A 379 3.89 -18.03 21.43
C ALA A 379 3.19 -18.50 22.69
N ARG A 380 3.62 -19.67 23.20
CA ARG A 380 3.08 -20.33 24.38
C ARG A 380 2.65 -19.25 25.36
N ALA A 381 1.33 -19.10 25.53
CA ALA A 381 0.73 -18.15 26.43
C ALA A 381 1.46 -18.22 27.76
N LEU A 382 2.33 -17.25 28.06
CA LEU A 382 3.09 -17.12 29.31
C LEU A 382 3.37 -18.48 29.99
N ALA A 383 3.85 -19.47 29.21
CA ALA A 383 4.16 -20.76 29.78
C ALA A 383 5.42 -20.49 30.56
N GLN A 384 5.23 -20.35 31.88
CA GLN A 384 6.22 -20.43 32.93
C GLN A 384 7.36 -21.30 32.40
N THR A 385 8.45 -20.66 31.95
CA THR A 385 9.62 -21.41 31.54
C THR A 385 10.01 -22.21 32.79
N PRO A 386 10.01 -23.54 32.78
CA PRO A 386 10.64 -24.28 33.87
C PRO A 386 12.09 -23.83 33.82
N ASP A 387 12.47 -23.06 34.85
CA ASP A 387 13.77 -22.43 34.97
C ASP A 387 14.81 -23.56 35.02
N ASN A 388 15.46 -23.83 33.89
CA ASN A 388 16.40 -24.93 33.69
C ASN A 388 17.81 -24.60 34.22
N ARG A 389 17.94 -23.56 35.06
CA ARG A 389 19.20 -23.26 35.77
C ARG A 389 19.53 -24.41 36.73
N PRO A 390 20.78 -24.92 36.74
CA PRO A 390 21.20 -25.98 37.65
C PRO A 390 20.93 -25.56 39.10
N PHE A 391 20.49 -26.50 39.94
CA PHE A 391 20.10 -26.26 41.34
C PHE A 391 21.12 -25.41 42.11
N LYS A 392 22.42 -25.58 41.83
CA LYS A 392 23.52 -24.77 42.42
C LYS A 392 23.48 -23.26 42.08
N GLU A 393 23.02 -22.87 40.88
CA GLU A 393 22.93 -21.45 40.47
C GLU A 393 21.69 -20.76 41.04
N LYS A 394 20.57 -21.49 41.19
CA LYS A 394 19.39 -20.99 41.90
C LYS A 394 19.72 -20.72 43.37
N TRP A 395 20.42 -21.65 44.02
CA TRP A 395 20.87 -21.48 45.40
C TRP A 395 21.86 -20.32 45.56
N ARG A 396 22.78 -20.10 44.61
CA ARG A 396 23.69 -18.94 44.64
C ARG A 396 22.95 -17.61 44.47
N GLY A 397 22.03 -17.51 43.51
CA GLY A 397 21.22 -16.30 43.31
C GLY A 397 20.29 -16.01 44.50
N GLN A 398 19.78 -17.05 45.14
CA GLN A 398 18.91 -16.96 46.32
C GLN A 398 19.70 -16.61 47.59
N ILE A 399 20.93 -17.10 47.76
CA ILE A 399 21.86 -16.67 48.82
C ILE A 399 22.33 -15.23 48.59
N GLN A 400 22.63 -14.84 47.35
CA GLN A 400 22.97 -13.46 47.03
C GLN A 400 21.79 -12.52 47.27
N GLY A 401 20.58 -12.89 46.87
CA GLY A 401 19.36 -12.14 47.18
C GLY A 401 19.11 -12.04 48.69
N CYS A 402 19.43 -13.09 49.45
CA CYS A 402 19.33 -13.09 50.91
C CYS A 402 20.39 -12.19 51.57
N LEU A 403 21.64 -12.23 51.09
CA LEU A 403 22.71 -11.34 51.55
C LEU A 403 22.42 -9.87 51.23
N VAL A 404 21.91 -9.59 50.03
CA VAL A 404 21.48 -8.25 49.64
C VAL A 404 20.28 -7.81 50.47
N ALA A 405 19.33 -8.70 50.77
CA ALA A 405 18.22 -8.41 51.66
C ALA A 405 18.69 -8.06 53.09
N VAL A 406 19.64 -8.82 53.64
CA VAL A 406 20.27 -8.54 54.94
C VAL A 406 21.01 -7.21 54.91
N ALA A 407 21.80 -6.95 53.87
CA ALA A 407 22.55 -5.69 53.73
C ALA A 407 21.61 -4.49 53.59
N LEU A 408 20.55 -4.61 52.77
CA LEU A 408 19.56 -3.56 52.59
C LEU A 408 18.79 -3.31 53.89
N CYS A 409 18.40 -4.36 54.62
CA CYS A 409 17.75 -4.25 55.93
C CYS A 409 18.68 -3.62 56.98
N ALA A 410 19.97 -3.95 56.97
CA ALA A 410 20.95 -3.33 57.86
C ALA A 410 21.15 -1.85 57.53
N ILE A 411 21.22 -1.49 56.24
CA ILE A 411 21.31 -0.09 55.79
C ILE A 411 20.04 0.68 56.16
N THR A 412 18.84 0.13 55.93
CA THR A 412 17.60 0.80 56.31
C THR A 412 17.50 0.96 57.83
N THR A 413 17.96 -0.01 58.61
CA THR A 413 18.01 0.07 60.08
C THR A 413 19.02 1.11 60.55
N LEU A 414 20.19 1.22 59.91
CA LEU A 414 21.23 2.18 60.28
C LEU A 414 20.83 3.62 59.91
N ILE A 415 20.20 3.81 58.75
CA ILE A 415 19.58 5.09 58.35
C ILE A 415 18.45 5.45 59.32
N ALA A 416 17.58 4.50 59.65
CA ALA A 416 16.50 4.71 60.59
C ALA A 416 17.02 5.07 62.00
N MET A 417 18.09 4.43 62.46
CA MET A 417 18.70 4.66 63.77
C MET A 417 19.39 6.03 63.86
N GLN A 418 19.98 6.51 62.75
CA GLN A 418 20.58 7.84 62.66
C GLN A 418 19.53 8.97 62.60
N TRP A 419 18.32 8.68 62.11
CA TRP A 419 17.23 9.66 61.90
C TRP A 419 16.06 9.53 62.90
N LEU A 420 16.24 8.71 63.94
CA LEU A 420 15.27 8.44 65.01
C LEU A 420 14.79 9.69 65.78
N VAL A 421 15.50 10.82 65.66
CA VAL A 421 15.17 12.06 66.38
C VAL A 421 14.08 12.87 65.66
N THR A 422 13.80 12.60 64.38
CA THR A 422 12.90 13.43 63.56
C THR A 422 11.64 12.75 63.04
N PHE A 423 11.54 11.41 63.08
CA PHE A 423 10.45 10.67 62.45
C PHE A 423 9.61 9.87 63.44
N ASP A 424 8.29 9.93 63.27
CA ASP A 424 7.30 9.13 63.99
C ASP A 424 7.38 7.63 63.59
N ALA A 425 7.01 6.73 64.50
CA ALA A 425 7.15 5.28 64.36
C ALA A 425 6.45 4.71 63.11
N ALA A 426 5.35 5.35 62.67
CA ALA A 426 4.61 4.96 61.48
C ALA A 426 5.41 5.15 60.16
N ASN A 427 6.24 6.19 60.07
CA ASN A 427 7.03 6.47 58.88
C ASN A 427 8.18 5.47 58.69
N LEU A 428 8.69 4.94 59.81
CA LEU A 428 9.71 3.90 59.82
C LEU A 428 9.18 2.59 59.23
N VAL A 429 7.95 2.19 59.57
CA VAL A 429 7.31 0.98 59.01
C VAL A 429 7.16 1.09 57.49
N MET A 430 6.79 2.25 56.95
CA MET A 430 6.67 2.46 55.50
C MET A 430 8.01 2.29 54.76
N LEU A 431 9.11 2.78 55.34
CA LEU A 431 10.45 2.64 54.74
C LEU A 431 10.87 1.16 54.67
N TYR A 432 10.57 0.42 55.73
CA TYR A 432 10.83 -1.01 55.80
C TYR A 432 9.98 -1.81 54.80
N LEU A 433 8.69 -1.48 54.64
CA LEU A 433 7.83 -2.08 53.61
C LEU A 433 8.33 -1.79 52.19
N LEU A 434 8.77 -0.56 51.94
CA LEU A 434 9.36 -0.18 50.64
C LEU A 434 10.58 -1.03 50.30
N GLY A 435 11.48 -1.28 51.27
CA GLY A 435 12.63 -2.16 51.08
C GLY A 435 12.23 -3.59 50.69
N VAL A 436 11.20 -4.15 51.32
CA VAL A 436 10.67 -5.49 51.00
C VAL A 436 10.09 -5.53 49.58
N VAL A 437 9.38 -4.48 49.16
CA VAL A 437 8.83 -4.38 47.80
C VAL A 437 9.94 -4.34 46.75
N VAL A 438 11.00 -3.56 46.98
CA VAL A 438 12.17 -3.51 46.07
C VAL A 438 12.83 -4.89 45.94
N ILE A 439 12.99 -5.61 47.05
CA ILE A 439 13.55 -6.97 47.03
C ILE A 439 12.61 -7.95 46.30
N ALA A 440 11.30 -7.83 46.47
CA ALA A 440 10.32 -8.65 45.79
C ALA A 440 10.35 -8.47 44.25
N LEU A 441 10.53 -7.23 43.79
CA LEU A 441 10.61 -6.90 42.37
C LEU A 441 11.91 -7.40 41.72
N LEU A 442 13.03 -7.35 42.44
CA LEU A 442 14.35 -7.69 41.87
C LEU A 442 14.75 -9.16 42.03
N TYR A 443 14.45 -9.77 43.18
CA TYR A 443 14.94 -11.10 43.56
C TYR A 443 13.84 -12.15 43.73
N GLY A 444 12.58 -11.76 43.55
CA GLY A 444 11.43 -12.65 43.57
C GLY A 444 10.92 -13.00 44.98
N ARG A 445 10.04 -14.00 45.04
CA ARG A 445 9.16 -14.22 46.21
C ARG A 445 9.89 -14.74 47.45
N TRP A 446 10.87 -15.63 47.29
CA TRP A 446 11.57 -16.25 48.43
C TRP A 446 12.47 -15.28 49.19
N PRO A 447 13.32 -14.46 48.54
CA PRO A 447 14.11 -13.43 49.22
C PRO A 447 13.24 -12.36 49.89
N SER A 448 12.08 -12.03 49.32
CA SER A 448 11.13 -11.11 49.93
C SER A 448 10.57 -11.66 51.24
N VAL A 449 10.22 -12.95 51.32
CA VAL A 449 9.76 -13.56 52.58
C VAL A 449 10.85 -13.49 53.66
N VAL A 450 12.09 -13.79 53.31
CA VAL A 450 13.21 -13.70 54.27
C VAL A 450 13.47 -12.25 54.69
N ALA A 451 13.41 -11.30 53.75
CA ALA A 451 13.51 -9.88 54.03
C ALA A 451 12.43 -9.41 55.01
N THR A 452 11.16 -9.80 54.81
CA THR A 452 10.06 -9.47 55.71
C THR A 452 10.31 -10.00 57.12
N VAL A 453 10.76 -11.25 57.27
CA VAL A 453 11.04 -11.84 58.58
C VAL A 453 12.19 -11.10 59.29
N ILE A 454 13.28 -10.81 58.58
CA ILE A 454 14.42 -10.06 59.14
C ILE A 454 14.00 -8.65 59.52
N ASN A 455 13.16 -8.04 58.70
CA ASN A 455 12.70 -6.67 58.86
C ASN A 455 11.77 -6.54 60.06
N VAL A 456 10.77 -7.44 60.20
CA VAL A 456 9.92 -7.51 61.40
C VAL A 456 10.76 -7.76 62.66
N ALA A 457 11.71 -8.71 62.60
CA ALA A 457 12.60 -8.98 63.73
C ALA A 457 13.48 -7.77 64.09
N SER A 458 13.98 -7.02 63.10
CA SER A 458 14.79 -5.82 63.30
C SER A 458 13.94 -4.68 63.88
N PHE A 459 12.72 -4.49 63.37
CA PHE A 459 11.81 -3.48 63.89
C PHE A 459 11.42 -3.76 65.35
N ASP A 460 11.08 -5.00 65.67
CA ASP A 460 10.74 -5.42 67.04
C ASP A 460 11.93 -5.28 68.01
N LEU A 461 13.14 -5.64 67.58
CA LEU A 461 14.35 -5.59 68.43
C LEU A 461 14.87 -4.17 68.64
N PHE A 462 14.81 -3.30 67.63
CA PHE A 462 15.43 -1.97 67.69
C PHE A 462 14.46 -0.84 68.04
N PHE A 463 13.17 -0.94 67.65
CA PHE A 463 12.22 0.18 67.77
C PHE A 463 11.13 -0.03 68.81
N ILE A 464 10.69 -1.27 69.06
CA ILE A 464 9.55 -1.54 69.96
C ILE A 464 9.99 -1.83 71.42
N ALA A 465 11.24 -2.23 71.70
CA ALA A 465 11.63 -2.52 73.09
C ALA A 465 13.13 -2.40 73.41
N PRO A 466 13.58 -1.36 74.15
CA PRO A 466 14.75 -1.50 75.01
C PRO A 466 14.28 -2.06 76.36
N ARG A 467 14.68 -3.30 76.68
CA ARG A 467 14.57 -4.04 77.96
C ARG A 467 13.49 -5.13 78.01
N GLY A 468 13.96 -6.36 77.81
CA GLY A 468 13.59 -7.57 78.57
C GLY A 468 12.13 -7.99 78.56
N TYR A 469 11.78 -8.98 77.71
CA TYR A 469 11.18 -10.25 78.12
C TYR A 469 11.07 -11.16 76.88
N ALA A 470 12.11 -11.95 76.64
CA ALA A 470 12.01 -13.15 75.82
C ALA A 470 11.01 -14.10 76.48
N ARG A 471 9.77 -14.17 75.97
CA ARG A 471 8.75 -15.26 76.09
C ARG A 471 7.33 -14.69 75.93
N ARG A 472 6.93 -14.27 74.72
CA ARG A 472 5.48 -14.26 74.38
C ARG A 472 5.10 -14.21 72.90
N PHE A 473 6.04 -13.91 71.99
CA PHE A 473 5.66 -13.62 70.59
C PHE A 473 5.40 -14.84 69.69
N GLY A 474 5.86 -16.04 70.04
CA GLY A 474 5.59 -17.25 69.25
C GLY A 474 4.12 -17.74 69.31
N ARG A 475 3.30 -17.22 70.24
CA ARG A 475 1.90 -17.69 70.43
C ARG A 475 0.83 -16.76 69.85
N ALA A 476 1.10 -15.46 69.73
CA ALA A 476 0.10 -14.50 69.24
C ALA A 476 0.02 -14.49 67.70
N VAL A 477 1.18 -14.50 67.03
CA VAL A 477 1.23 -14.48 65.56
C VAL A 477 0.70 -15.79 64.94
N PHE A 478 0.93 -16.93 65.60
CA PHE A 478 0.40 -18.22 65.12
C PHE A 478 -1.12 -18.37 65.37
N ALA A 479 -1.65 -17.74 66.43
CA ALA A 479 -3.07 -17.79 66.77
C ALA A 479 -3.93 -16.83 65.94
N ASP A 480 -3.35 -15.73 65.43
CA ASP A 480 -4.03 -14.83 64.50
C ASP A 480 -3.93 -15.33 63.05
N LEU A 481 -2.83 -15.99 62.64
CA LEU A 481 -2.75 -16.64 61.32
C LEU A 481 -3.78 -17.78 61.11
N CYS A 482 -4.18 -18.46 62.19
CA CYS A 482 -5.23 -19.49 62.12
C CYS A 482 -6.66 -18.92 62.17
N ARG A 483 -6.84 -17.65 62.58
CA ARG A 483 -8.17 -17.01 62.68
C ARG A 483 -8.63 -16.42 61.35
N ASP A 484 -7.70 -16.08 60.45
CA ASP A 484 -7.97 -15.59 59.10
C ASP A 484 -8.06 -16.71 58.03
N ALA A 485 -8.09 -17.98 58.44
CA ALA A 485 -8.16 -19.15 57.55
C ALA A 485 -9.58 -19.64 57.25
N ASP A 486 -10.62 -18.84 57.52
CA ASP A 486 -12.03 -19.17 57.23
C ASP A 486 -12.42 -19.05 55.74
N GLY A 487 -11.45 -18.80 54.85
CA GLY A 487 -11.66 -18.69 53.40
C GLY A 487 -10.93 -19.71 52.52
N TRP A 488 -10.24 -20.71 53.08
CA TRP A 488 -9.36 -21.61 52.31
C TRP A 488 -9.93 -23.04 52.20
N SER A 489 -9.78 -23.64 51.02
CA SER A 489 -10.30 -24.97 50.63
C SER A 489 -9.88 -26.11 51.59
N GLY A 490 -10.78 -27.11 51.72
CA GLY A 490 -10.88 -28.07 52.83
C GLY A 490 -9.66 -28.90 53.25
N ASP A 491 -8.62 -29.03 52.43
CA ASP A 491 -7.45 -29.85 52.79
C ASP A 491 -6.55 -29.18 53.86
N TRP A 492 -6.46 -27.85 53.89
CA TRP A 492 -5.64 -27.12 54.86
C TRP A 492 -6.28 -27.00 56.27
N GLN A 493 -7.61 -27.05 56.36
CA GLN A 493 -8.32 -27.08 57.65
C GLN A 493 -8.12 -28.41 58.39
N SER A 494 -7.91 -29.51 57.67
CA SER A 494 -7.63 -30.83 58.27
C SER A 494 -6.27 -30.86 58.95
N TYR A 495 -5.27 -30.22 58.34
CA TYR A 495 -3.91 -30.12 58.86
C TYR A 495 -3.83 -29.24 60.12
N CYS A 496 -4.59 -28.13 60.15
CA CYS A 496 -4.67 -27.24 61.30
C CYS A 496 -5.39 -27.89 62.50
N ARG A 497 -6.45 -28.68 62.26
CA ARG A 497 -7.14 -29.45 63.32
C ARG A 497 -6.30 -30.61 63.85
N GLY A 498 -5.47 -31.24 63.01
CA GLY A 498 -4.51 -32.27 63.44
C GLY A 498 -3.44 -31.73 64.40
N ALA A 499 -2.94 -30.51 64.15
CA ALA A 499 -1.91 -29.88 64.99
C ALA A 499 -2.44 -29.39 66.35
N LEU A 500 -3.73 -29.05 66.45
CA LEU A 500 -4.38 -28.63 67.70
C LEU A 500 -4.88 -29.79 68.57
N SER A 501 -5.08 -30.98 68.01
CA SER A 501 -5.63 -32.15 68.73
C SER A 501 -4.59 -33.03 69.45
N GLY A 502 -3.30 -32.76 69.30
CA GLY A 502 -2.21 -33.42 70.05
C GLY A 502 -2.10 -33.01 71.53
N ALA A 503 -2.90 -32.04 71.99
CA ALA A 503 -2.83 -31.52 73.35
C ALA A 503 -4.23 -31.32 73.95
N ARG A 504 -4.89 -32.43 74.31
CA ARG A 504 -5.83 -32.64 75.45
C ARG A 504 -6.90 -33.70 75.11
N ARG A 505 -6.68 -34.94 75.55
CA ARG A 505 -7.75 -35.72 76.23
C ARG A 505 -7.71 -35.33 77.72
N PRO A 506 -8.77 -35.48 78.53
CA PRO A 506 -9.94 -36.39 78.43
C PRO A 506 -11.27 -35.61 78.66
N LEU A 507 -12.51 -36.11 78.73
CA LEU A 507 -13.18 -37.29 79.27
C LEU A 507 -14.58 -37.40 78.60
N SER A 508 -15.13 -38.62 78.52
CA SER A 508 -16.57 -39.02 78.56
C SER A 508 -17.65 -38.02 78.10
N GLY A 509 -18.62 -38.34 77.25
CA GLY A 509 -19.17 -39.61 76.81
C GLY A 509 -20.55 -39.37 76.18
N THR A 510 -21.17 -40.46 75.75
CA THR A 510 -22.60 -40.67 75.44
C THR A 510 -23.21 -40.06 74.15
N ALA A 511 -23.59 -41.02 73.29
CA ALA A 511 -24.85 -41.14 72.54
C ALA A 511 -25.02 -40.46 71.15
N TYR A 512 -24.82 -41.30 70.11
CA TYR A 512 -25.67 -41.58 68.93
C TYR A 512 -27.14 -41.07 68.96
N PRO A 513 -27.90 -41.06 67.82
CA PRO A 513 -27.56 -40.81 66.40
C PRO A 513 -28.68 -40.10 65.57
N SER A 514 -28.51 -40.10 64.23
CA SER A 514 -29.54 -40.10 63.16
C SER A 514 -29.84 -38.75 62.50
N PHE A 515 -29.51 -38.60 61.20
CA PHE A 515 -30.44 -38.60 60.05
C PHE A 515 -31.50 -37.49 60.18
N ILE A 516 -31.52 -36.45 59.35
CA ILE A 516 -31.53 -36.40 57.87
C ILE A 516 -30.69 -35.23 57.37
#